data_AF-A0A3A6KBU5-F1
#
_entry.id   AF-A0A3A6KBU5-F1
#
_cell.length_a   1.000
_cell.length_b   1.000
_cell.length_c   1.000
_cell.angle_alpha   90.00
_cell.angle_beta   90.00
_cell.angle_gamma   90.00
#
_symmetry.space_group_name_H-M   'P 1'
#
loop_
_entity.id
_entity.type
_entity.pdbx_description
1 polymer ?
#
loop_
_entity_poly.entity_id
_entity_poly.type
_entity_poly.pdbx_seq_one_letter_code
_entity_poly.pdbx_strand_id
1 'polypeptide(L)'
;MKDFIELAMKNIGKVNQDVNNMSIKARMTGYQALEAQVDAILRQLYAIDYQAEAEKTMEEVYGDTYYRTWYNIDQYHGFHEEFAHVEPRTIETLLKYPFNGANFSERLWKQKDHLQSQIMESLTTMLVQGTPPHNLADDFAKKLNAKKYDAYRLLHTEYSYVVSEATHAGYREDGVE
;
A
#
# COMPACT_ATOMS: atom_id res chain seq x y z
N MET A 1 -14.96 -13.13 34.99
CA MET A 1 -13.97 -12.45 35.87
C MET A 1 -13.98 -13.01 37.29
N LYS A 2 -15.15 -13.30 37.89
CA LYS A 2 -15.25 -14.02 39.19
C LYS A 2 -14.65 -15.43 39.14
N ASP A 3 -14.93 -16.19 38.09
CA ASP A 3 -14.41 -17.56 37.92
C ASP A 3 -12.88 -17.60 37.83
N PHE A 4 -12.25 -16.56 37.26
CA PHE A 4 -10.79 -16.45 37.18
C PHE A 4 -10.15 -16.21 38.55
N ILE A 5 -10.78 -15.38 39.40
CA ILE A 5 -10.32 -15.09 40.77
C ILE A 5 -10.46 -16.34 41.65
N GLU A 6 -11.58 -17.07 41.51
CA GLU A 6 -11.85 -18.29 42.27
C GLU A 6 -10.88 -19.43 41.90
N LEU A 7 -10.59 -19.61 40.60
CA LEU A 7 -9.58 -20.57 40.14
C LEU A 7 -8.17 -20.16 40.57
N ALA A 8 -7.85 -18.87 40.57
CA ALA A 8 -6.54 -18.38 41.00
C ALA A 8 -6.30 -18.66 42.49
N MET A 9 -7.29 -18.41 43.35
CA MET A 9 -7.18 -18.66 44.80
C MET A 9 -7.09 -20.15 45.13
N LYS A 10 -7.75 -21.02 44.35
CA LYS A 10 -7.72 -22.48 44.56
C LYS A 10 -6.39 -23.15 44.16
N ASN A 11 -5.54 -22.44 43.41
CA ASN A 11 -4.32 -22.99 42.81
C ASN A 11 -3.03 -22.31 43.24
N ILE A 12 -3.07 -21.47 44.27
CA ILE A 12 -1.87 -20.86 44.88
C ILE A 12 -0.98 -22.00 45.43
N GLY A 13 0.08 -22.36 44.69
CA GLY A 13 1.10 -23.33 45.11
C GLY A 13 1.20 -24.63 44.29
N LYS A 14 0.30 -24.91 43.34
CA LYS A 14 0.44 -26.01 42.38
C LYS A 14 0.38 -25.44 40.97
N VAL A 15 1.35 -25.77 40.11
CA VAL A 15 1.37 -25.33 38.71
C VAL A 15 0.08 -25.81 38.03
N ASN A 16 -0.92 -24.93 37.95
CA ASN A 16 -2.22 -25.26 37.37
C ASN A 16 -2.15 -25.02 35.85
N GLN A 17 -2.05 -26.13 35.11
CA GLN A 17 -1.98 -26.13 33.65
C GLN A 17 -3.23 -25.52 33.01
N ASP A 18 -4.41 -25.61 33.63
CA ASP A 18 -5.66 -25.06 33.09
C ASP A 18 -5.68 -23.53 33.10
N VAL A 19 -5.19 -22.91 34.17
CA VAL A 19 -5.04 -21.44 34.27
C VAL A 19 -4.02 -20.95 33.24
N ASN A 20 -2.89 -21.65 33.10
CA ASN A 20 -1.89 -21.32 32.08
C ASN A 20 -2.47 -21.46 30.66
N ASN A 21 -3.20 -22.54 30.38
CA ASN A 21 -3.83 -22.76 29.08
C ASN A 21 -4.89 -21.70 28.76
N MET A 22 -5.69 -21.27 29.76
CA MET A 22 -6.64 -20.17 29.59
C MET A 22 -5.94 -18.83 29.35
N SER A 23 -4.85 -18.55 30.05
CA SER A 23 -4.04 -17.33 29.82
C SER A 23 -3.43 -17.31 28.43
N ILE A 24 -2.87 -18.44 27.97
CA ILE A 24 -2.31 -18.59 26.63
C ILE A 24 -3.39 -18.39 25.57
N LYS A 25 -4.57 -18.99 25.73
CA LYS A 25 -5.73 -18.77 24.83
C LYS A 25 -6.14 -17.31 24.76
N ALA A 26 -6.29 -16.63 25.91
CA ALA A 26 -6.66 -15.22 25.93
C ALA A 26 -5.64 -14.34 25.20
N ARG A 27 -4.33 -14.61 25.37
CA ARG A 27 -3.26 -13.91 24.66
C ARG A 27 -3.28 -14.16 23.16
N MET A 28 -3.49 -15.41 22.73
CA MET A 28 -3.61 -15.75 21.30
C MET A 28 -4.80 -15.04 20.65
N THR A 29 -5.97 -15.03 21.30
CA THR A 29 -7.14 -14.33 20.78
C THR A 29 -6.91 -12.82 20.69
N GLY A 30 -6.26 -12.22 21.69
CA GLY A 30 -5.86 -10.82 21.64
C GLY A 30 -4.90 -10.50 20.51
N TYR A 31 -3.92 -11.38 20.27
CA TYR A 31 -2.96 -11.24 19.17
C TYR A 31 -3.66 -11.30 17.80
N GLN A 32 -4.55 -12.27 17.59
CA GLN A 32 -5.32 -12.40 16.34
C GLN A 32 -6.21 -11.16 16.10
N ALA A 33 -6.83 -10.63 17.15
CA ALA A 33 -7.63 -9.41 17.03
C ALA A 33 -6.77 -8.20 16.64
N LEU A 34 -5.54 -8.11 17.17
CA LEU A 34 -4.61 -7.04 16.82
C LEU A 34 -4.09 -7.19 15.38
N GLU A 35 -3.77 -8.41 14.96
CA GLU A 35 -3.39 -8.72 13.58
C GLU A 35 -4.46 -8.28 12.58
N ALA A 36 -5.73 -8.62 12.86
CA ALA A 36 -6.86 -8.22 12.02
C ALA A 36 -7.05 -6.70 11.96
N GLN A 37 -6.83 -6.00 13.08
CA GLN A 37 -6.90 -4.53 13.11
C GLN A 37 -5.79 -3.89 12.28
N VAL A 38 -4.55 -4.38 12.39
CA VAL A 38 -3.41 -3.90 11.59
C VAL A 38 -3.68 -4.15 10.10
N ASP A 39 -4.14 -5.35 9.74
CA ASP A 39 -4.47 -5.69 8.35
C ASP A 39 -5.56 -4.75 7.79
N ALA A 40 -6.63 -4.51 8.54
CA ALA A 40 -7.71 -3.62 8.13
C ALA A 40 -7.22 -2.19 7.88
N ILE A 41 -6.42 -1.63 8.80
CA ILE A 41 -5.86 -0.28 8.65
C ILE A 41 -4.95 -0.19 7.42
N LEU A 42 -4.07 -1.18 7.24
CA LEU A 42 -3.15 -1.19 6.10
C LEU A 42 -3.87 -1.39 4.77
N ARG A 43 -4.91 -2.23 4.72
CA ARG A 43 -5.74 -2.38 3.50
C ARG A 43 -6.43 -1.07 3.14
N GLN A 44 -6.99 -0.37 4.12
CA GLN A 44 -7.64 0.92 3.89
C GLN A 44 -6.66 1.94 3.31
N LEU A 45 -5.50 2.10 3.95
CA LEU A 45 -4.43 3.01 3.51
C LEU A 45 -3.96 2.68 2.08
N TYR A 46 -3.68 1.41 1.80
CA TYR A 46 -3.12 1.02 0.50
C TYR A 46 -4.16 1.02 -0.62
N ALA A 47 -5.39 0.59 -0.36
CA ALA A 47 -6.43 0.52 -1.37
C ALA A 47 -6.97 1.91 -1.74
N ILE A 48 -7.22 2.78 -0.75
CA ILE A 48 -7.84 4.09 -1.00
C ILE A 48 -6.77 5.15 -1.23
N ASP A 49 -5.91 5.38 -0.24
CA ASP A 49 -5.02 6.55 -0.26
C ASP A 49 -3.88 6.39 -1.27
N TYR A 50 -3.44 5.15 -1.52
CA TYR A 50 -2.35 4.90 -2.47
C TYR A 50 -2.84 4.40 -3.83
N GLN A 51 -3.66 3.35 -3.88
CA GLN A 51 -4.02 2.77 -5.18
C GLN A 51 -5.05 3.65 -5.92
N ALA A 52 -6.24 3.85 -5.35
CA ALA A 52 -7.31 4.54 -6.05
C ALA A 52 -6.96 5.99 -6.42
N GLU A 53 -6.33 6.73 -5.49
CA GLU A 53 -5.91 8.11 -5.76
C GLU A 53 -4.81 8.18 -6.82
N ALA A 54 -3.82 7.29 -6.77
CA ALA A 54 -2.75 7.26 -7.77
C ALA A 54 -3.26 6.89 -9.16
N GLU A 55 -4.11 5.86 -9.28
CA GLU A 55 -4.69 5.44 -10.55
C GLU A 55 -5.48 6.58 -11.19
N LYS A 56 -6.30 7.28 -10.39
CA LYS A 56 -7.03 8.46 -10.84
C LYS A 56 -6.11 9.60 -11.28
N THR A 57 -5.11 9.95 -10.47
CA THR A 57 -4.15 11.02 -10.83
C THR A 57 -3.36 10.67 -12.09
N MET A 58 -2.98 9.41 -12.28
CA MET A 58 -2.28 8.95 -13.49
C MET A 58 -3.17 9.04 -14.73
N GLU A 59 -4.47 8.75 -14.60
CA GLU A 59 -5.44 8.94 -15.68
C GLU A 59 -5.57 10.41 -16.11
N GLU A 60 -5.73 11.31 -15.14
CA GLU A 60 -5.81 12.76 -15.37
C GLU A 60 -4.54 13.29 -16.05
N VAL A 61 -3.36 12.93 -15.51
CA VAL A 61 -2.06 13.40 -16.00
C VAL A 61 -1.76 12.90 -17.41
N TYR A 62 -2.16 11.67 -17.75
CA TYR A 62 -1.97 11.14 -19.10
C TYR A 62 -2.79 11.93 -20.11
N GLY A 63 -4.08 12.14 -19.84
CA GLY A 63 -4.96 12.93 -20.72
C GLY A 63 -4.41 14.33 -20.93
N ASP A 64 -4.09 15.03 -19.85
CA ASP A 64 -3.52 16.39 -19.90
C ASP A 64 -2.21 16.44 -20.69
N THR A 65 -1.32 15.46 -20.48
CA THR A 65 -0.02 15.41 -21.17
C THR A 65 -0.19 15.12 -22.64
N TYR A 66 -1.06 14.17 -23.00
CA TYR A 66 -1.36 13.82 -24.38
C TYR A 66 -1.93 15.02 -25.15
N TYR A 67 -3.02 15.63 -24.63
CA TYR A 67 -3.67 16.75 -25.30
C TYR A 67 -2.75 17.98 -25.38
N ARG A 68 -1.96 18.26 -24.34
CA ARG A 68 -0.97 19.36 -24.38
C ARG A 68 0.12 19.12 -25.42
N THR A 69 0.68 17.91 -25.48
CA THR A 69 1.73 17.57 -26.45
C THR A 69 1.20 17.72 -27.87
N TRP A 70 0.03 17.16 -28.15
CA TRP A 70 -0.58 17.25 -29.47
C TRP A 70 -0.97 18.68 -29.84
N TYR A 71 -1.56 19.46 -28.92
CA TYR A 71 -1.85 20.88 -29.16
C TYR A 71 -0.59 21.68 -29.52
N ASN A 72 0.52 21.43 -28.84
CA ASN A 72 1.78 22.11 -29.14
C ASN A 72 2.31 21.76 -30.55
N ILE A 73 2.07 20.52 -31.00
CA ILE A 73 2.42 20.05 -32.34
C ILE A 73 1.51 20.69 -33.40
N ASP A 74 0.18 20.66 -33.21
CA ASP A 74 -0.81 21.31 -34.10
C ASP A 74 -0.50 22.79 -34.31
N GLN A 75 -0.20 23.53 -33.24
CA GLN A 75 0.19 24.95 -33.32
C GLN A 75 1.47 25.17 -34.14
N TYR A 76 2.38 24.21 -34.16
CA TYR A 76 3.62 24.28 -34.93
C TYR A 76 3.39 23.97 -36.42
N HIS A 77 2.54 22.99 -36.74
CA HIS A 77 2.26 22.56 -38.11
C HIS A 77 1.18 23.39 -38.83
N GLY A 78 0.33 24.12 -38.08
CA GLY A 78 -0.68 25.02 -38.64
C GLY A 78 -1.84 24.31 -39.35
N PHE A 79 -2.03 23.01 -39.11
CA PHE A 79 -3.05 22.15 -39.72
C PHE A 79 -3.94 21.54 -38.64
N HIS A 80 -5.21 21.94 -38.60
CA HIS A 80 -6.16 21.52 -37.58
C HIS A 80 -6.89 20.23 -37.99
N GLU A 81 -6.37 19.07 -37.60
CA GLU A 81 -7.11 17.81 -37.66
C GLU A 81 -8.03 17.61 -36.45
N GLU A 82 -9.02 16.73 -36.59
CA GLU A 82 -9.96 16.40 -35.53
C GLU A 82 -9.29 15.51 -34.46
N PHE A 83 -9.39 15.89 -33.19
CA PHE A 83 -8.67 15.23 -32.09
C PHE A 83 -8.99 13.72 -31.98
N ALA A 84 -7.95 12.88 -32.06
CA ALA A 84 -8.05 11.50 -31.61
C ALA A 84 -8.30 11.47 -30.10
N HIS A 85 -9.44 10.89 -29.70
CA HIS A 85 -9.82 10.79 -28.30
C HIS A 85 -8.96 9.73 -27.61
N VAL A 86 -8.42 10.06 -26.43
CA VAL A 86 -7.74 9.08 -25.58
C VAL A 86 -8.74 7.98 -25.19
N GLU A 87 -8.45 6.74 -25.56
CA GLU A 87 -9.30 5.61 -25.18
C GLU A 87 -9.07 5.30 -23.69
N PRO A 88 -10.12 5.25 -22.85
CA PRO A 88 -9.98 5.10 -21.40
C PRO A 88 -9.19 3.86 -20.96
N ARG A 89 -9.16 2.78 -21.76
CA ARG A 89 -8.42 1.55 -21.40
C ARG A 89 -6.92 1.66 -21.65
N THR A 90 -6.46 2.72 -22.30
CA THR A 90 -5.03 2.97 -22.52
C THR A 90 -4.30 3.06 -21.18
N ILE A 91 -4.85 3.80 -20.22
CA ILE A 91 -4.26 3.95 -18.89
C ILE A 91 -4.32 2.66 -18.10
N GLU A 92 -5.46 1.98 -18.12
CA GLU A 92 -5.62 0.68 -17.46
C GLU A 92 -4.57 -0.34 -17.95
N THR A 93 -4.25 -0.30 -19.25
CA THR A 93 -3.24 -1.17 -19.87
C THR A 93 -1.83 -0.78 -19.42
N LEU A 94 -1.52 0.52 -19.38
CA LEU A 94 -0.23 1.03 -18.90
C LEU A 94 0.02 0.66 -17.43
N LEU A 95 -0.99 0.78 -16.56
CA LEU A 95 -0.88 0.45 -15.14
C LEU A 95 -0.74 -1.05 -14.89
N LYS A 96 -1.33 -1.88 -15.77
CA LYS A 96 -1.19 -3.35 -15.76
C LYS A 96 0.13 -3.83 -16.38
N TYR A 97 0.88 -2.95 -17.04
CA TYR A 97 2.16 -3.32 -17.63
C TYR A 97 3.16 -3.74 -16.53
N PRO A 98 3.76 -4.93 -16.62
CA PRO A 98 4.64 -5.45 -15.59
C PRO A 98 6.05 -4.87 -15.70
N PHE A 99 6.20 -3.56 -15.51
CA PHE A 99 7.51 -2.92 -15.49
C PHE A 99 8.40 -3.57 -14.42
N ASN A 100 9.55 -4.12 -14.84
CA ASN A 100 10.43 -4.95 -13.99
C ASN A 100 9.76 -6.16 -13.32
N GLY A 101 8.79 -6.78 -13.99
CA GLY A 101 8.24 -8.10 -13.62
C GLY A 101 7.06 -8.08 -12.65
N ALA A 102 6.54 -6.91 -12.28
CA ALA A 102 5.28 -6.76 -11.54
C ALA A 102 4.59 -5.46 -11.93
N ASN A 103 3.27 -5.43 -11.96
CA ASN A 103 2.52 -4.20 -12.26
C ASN A 103 2.49 -3.25 -11.04
N PHE A 104 1.93 -2.06 -11.21
CA PHE A 104 1.87 -1.04 -10.15
C PHE A 104 1.17 -1.57 -8.89
N SER A 105 -0.05 -2.10 -9.04
CA SER A 105 -0.84 -2.60 -7.91
C SER A 105 -0.12 -3.73 -7.18
N GLU A 106 0.45 -4.71 -7.89
CA GLU A 106 1.22 -5.80 -7.29
C GLU A 106 2.40 -5.29 -6.45
N ARG A 107 3.15 -4.31 -6.96
CA ARG A 107 4.28 -3.70 -6.23
C ARG A 107 3.79 -2.96 -4.99
N LEU A 108 2.66 -2.29 -5.07
CA LEU A 108 2.05 -1.57 -3.95
C LEU A 108 1.55 -2.55 -2.86
N TRP A 109 0.83 -3.60 -3.22
CA TRP A 109 0.37 -4.65 -2.29
C TRP A 109 1.54 -5.40 -1.63
N LYS A 110 2.61 -5.68 -2.37
CA LYS A 110 3.84 -6.26 -1.80
C LYS A 110 4.47 -5.37 -0.73
N GLN A 111 4.43 -4.04 -0.90
CA GLN A 111 4.90 -3.12 0.13
C GLN A 111 4.02 -3.17 1.39
N LYS A 112 2.69 -3.28 1.23
CA LYS A 112 1.74 -3.47 2.35
C LYS A 112 2.09 -4.71 3.16
N ASP A 113 2.23 -5.85 2.48
CA ASP A 113 2.46 -7.15 3.11
C ASP A 113 3.80 -7.17 3.87
N HIS A 114 4.83 -6.52 3.30
CA HIS A 114 6.10 -6.33 3.98
C HIS A 114 5.96 -5.48 5.24
N LEU A 115 5.25 -4.34 5.17
CA LEU A 115 5.01 -3.49 6.33
C LEU A 115 4.22 -4.22 7.43
N GLN A 116 3.17 -4.95 7.05
CA GLN A 116 2.39 -5.76 7.98
C GLN A 116 3.28 -6.78 8.70
N SER A 117 4.10 -7.50 7.94
CA SER A 117 5.03 -8.49 8.50
C SER A 117 5.99 -7.85 9.52
N GLN A 118 6.53 -6.66 9.22
CA GLN A 118 7.41 -5.93 10.14
C GLN A 118 6.72 -5.43 11.41
N ILE A 119 5.44 -5.05 11.31
CA ILE A 119 4.62 -4.65 12.48
C ILE A 119 4.35 -5.87 13.34
N MET A 120 3.90 -6.97 12.74
CA MET A 120 3.58 -8.21 13.45
C MET A 120 4.82 -8.81 14.13
N GLU A 121 5.99 -8.75 13.50
CA GLU A 121 7.26 -9.18 14.10
C GLU A 121 7.60 -8.39 15.38
N SER A 122 7.43 -7.06 15.36
CA SER A 122 7.65 -6.22 16.54
C SER A 122 6.63 -6.48 17.65
N LEU A 123 5.36 -6.70 17.29
CA LEU A 123 4.33 -7.09 18.25
C LEU A 123 4.66 -8.42 18.93
N THR A 124 5.02 -9.43 18.14
CA THR A 124 5.43 -10.74 18.66
C THR A 124 6.62 -10.61 19.58
N THR A 125 7.64 -9.86 19.17
CA THR A 125 8.86 -9.64 19.97
C THR A 125 8.53 -8.98 21.30
N MET A 126 7.71 -7.92 21.30
CA MET A 126 7.26 -7.27 22.52
C MET A 126 6.51 -8.23 23.44
N LEU A 127 5.57 -9.00 22.90
CA LEU A 127 4.77 -9.95 23.67
C LEU A 127 5.62 -11.06 24.31
N VAL A 128 6.63 -11.55 23.60
CA VAL A 128 7.56 -12.57 24.10
C VAL A 128 8.50 -11.99 25.17
N GLN A 129 9.03 -10.78 24.96
CA GLN A 129 9.98 -10.15 25.87
C GLN A 129 9.32 -9.47 27.08
N GLY A 130 8.00 -9.24 27.04
CA GLY A 130 7.27 -8.51 28.09
C GLY A 130 7.65 -7.03 28.17
N THR A 131 8.12 -6.44 27.07
CA THR A 131 8.53 -5.03 27.04
C THR A 131 7.31 -4.10 27.03
N PRO A 132 7.41 -2.88 27.61
CA PRO A 132 6.28 -1.95 27.63
C PRO A 132 5.89 -1.48 26.23
N PRO A 133 4.58 -1.31 25.93
CA PRO A 133 4.10 -0.92 24.60
C PRO A 133 4.60 0.43 24.08
N HIS A 134 5.03 1.35 24.95
CA HIS A 134 5.51 2.67 24.51
C HIS A 134 6.75 2.58 23.61
N ASN A 135 7.58 1.55 23.77
CA ASN A 135 8.76 1.33 22.93
C ASN A 135 8.41 0.95 21.48
N LEU A 136 7.17 0.48 21.22
CA LEU A 136 6.71 0.16 19.87
C LEU A 136 6.37 1.40 19.05
N ALA A 137 5.96 2.49 19.70
CA ALA A 137 5.51 3.68 18.99
C ALA A 137 6.62 4.25 18.09
N ASP A 138 7.84 4.36 18.62
CA ASP A 138 9.00 4.86 17.88
C ASP A 138 9.43 3.91 16.75
N ASP A 139 9.40 2.60 17.00
CA ASP A 139 9.74 1.59 15.98
C ASP A 139 8.71 1.58 14.84
N PHE A 140 7.43 1.66 15.18
CA PHE A 140 6.35 1.75 14.19
C PHE A 140 6.44 3.03 13.38
N ALA A 141 6.70 4.17 14.03
CA ALA A 141 6.88 5.44 13.32
C ALA A 141 8.03 5.36 12.31
N LYS A 142 9.17 4.75 12.68
CA LYS A 142 10.30 4.55 11.77
C LYS A 142 9.94 3.67 10.57
N LYS A 143 9.27 2.53 10.82
CA LYS A 143 8.86 1.59 9.77
C LYS A 143 7.85 2.19 8.80
N LEU A 144 6.84 2.90 9.34
CA LEU A 144 5.85 3.62 8.56
C LEU A 144 6.50 4.71 7.70
N ASN A 145 7.42 5.48 8.28
CA ASN A 145 8.11 6.55 7.56
C ASN A 145 8.97 5.98 6.41
N ALA A 146 9.71 4.90 6.64
CA ALA A 146 10.45 4.22 5.58
C ALA A 146 9.53 3.76 4.43
N LYS A 147 8.39 3.15 4.77
CA LYS A 147 7.41 2.66 3.80
C LYS A 147 6.69 3.78 3.05
N LYS A 148 6.47 4.92 3.68
CA LYS A 148 6.00 6.14 3.00
C LYS A 148 6.97 6.57 1.88
N TYR A 149 8.27 6.57 2.14
CA TYR A 149 9.26 6.89 1.10
C TYR A 149 9.33 5.81 0.01
N ASP A 150 9.20 4.53 0.36
CA ASP A 150 9.12 3.43 -0.62
C ASP A 150 7.91 3.61 -1.56
N ALA A 151 6.74 3.96 -1.01
CA ALA A 151 5.53 4.23 -1.76
C ALA A 151 5.69 5.48 -2.64
N TYR A 152 6.24 6.57 -2.10
CA TYR A 152 6.51 7.79 -2.86
C TYR A 152 7.41 7.54 -4.08
N ARG A 153 8.49 6.77 -3.91
CA ARG A 153 9.38 6.44 -5.04
C ARG A 153 8.66 5.62 -6.10
N LEU A 154 7.85 4.65 -5.70
CA LEU A 154 7.05 3.85 -6.63
C LEU A 154 6.09 4.75 -7.42
N LEU A 155 5.31 5.58 -6.73
CA LEU A 155 4.37 6.52 -7.34
C LEU A 155 5.08 7.48 -8.31
N HIS A 156 6.24 8.01 -7.92
CA HIS A 156 7.01 8.91 -8.78
C HIS A 156 7.50 8.21 -10.05
N THR A 157 8.00 6.98 -9.95
CA THR A 157 8.43 6.20 -11.11
C THR A 157 7.27 5.89 -12.06
N GLU A 158 6.13 5.45 -11.53
CA GLU A 158 4.93 5.20 -12.35
C GLU A 158 4.42 6.48 -13.02
N TYR A 159 4.39 7.59 -12.28
CA TYR A 159 4.03 8.89 -12.83
C TYR A 159 4.93 9.28 -14.02
N SER A 160 6.25 9.16 -13.85
CA SER A 160 7.20 9.47 -14.94
C SER A 160 7.01 8.56 -16.14
N TYR A 161 6.73 7.28 -15.92
CA TYR A 161 6.43 6.34 -17.00
C TYR A 161 5.16 6.74 -17.76
N VAL A 162 4.07 7.02 -17.06
CA VAL A 162 2.78 7.45 -17.67
C VAL A 162 2.95 8.74 -18.49
N VAL A 163 3.67 9.74 -17.97
CA VAL A 163 3.95 10.99 -18.70
C VAL A 163 4.78 10.73 -19.97
N SER A 164 5.76 9.84 -19.89
CA SER A 164 6.58 9.45 -21.04
C SER A 164 5.74 8.79 -22.13
N GLU A 165 4.90 7.83 -21.75
CA GLU A 165 4.02 7.13 -22.69
C GLU A 165 2.97 8.06 -23.31
N ALA A 166 2.41 8.99 -22.53
CA ALA A 166 1.48 10.00 -23.04
C ALA A 166 2.15 10.92 -24.08
N THR A 167 3.39 11.34 -23.80
CA THR A 167 4.18 12.19 -24.71
C THR A 167 4.49 11.44 -26.00
N HIS A 168 4.93 10.19 -25.90
CA HIS A 168 5.23 9.34 -27.05
C HIS A 168 3.98 9.03 -27.87
N ALA A 169 2.83 8.81 -27.23
CA ALA A 169 1.56 8.67 -27.93
C ALA A 169 1.22 9.94 -28.73
N GLY A 170 1.41 11.13 -28.14
CA GLY A 170 1.21 12.40 -28.85
C GLY A 170 2.08 12.56 -30.10
N TYR A 171 3.35 12.13 -30.04
CA TYR A 171 4.25 12.16 -31.22
C TYR A 171 3.87 11.15 -32.31
N ARG A 172 3.39 9.96 -31.92
CA ARG A 172 2.94 8.94 -32.87
C ARG A 172 1.77 9.41 -33.74
N GLU A 173 0.83 10.15 -33.14
CA GLU A 173 -0.33 10.67 -33.86
C GLU A 173 0.05 11.69 -34.95
N ASP A 174 1.17 12.39 -34.81
CA ASP A 174 1.69 13.33 -35.82
C ASP A 174 2.63 12.64 -36.85
N GLY A 175 2.98 11.37 -36.64
CA GLY A 175 3.87 10.63 -37.52
C GLY A 175 5.35 11.03 -37.43
N VAL A 176 5.78 11.65 -36.31
CA VAL A 176 7.14 12.19 -36.10
C VAL A 176 8.08 11.21 -35.38
N GLU A 177 7.84 9.89 -35.49
CA GLU A 177 8.79 8.87 -35.00
C GLU A 177 10.09 8.80 -35.80
#